data_AF-A0A368FN97-F1
#
_entry.id   AF-A0A368FN97-F1
#
_cell.length_a   1.000
_cell.length_b   1.000
_cell.length_c   1.000
_cell.angle_alpha   90.00
_cell.angle_beta   90.00
_cell.angle_gamma   90.00
#
_symmetry.space_group_name_H-M   'P 1'
#
loop_
_entity.id
_entity.type
_entity.pdbx_description
1 polymer ?
#
loop_
_entity_poly.entity_id
_entity_poly.type
_entity_poly.pdbx_seq_one_letter_code
_entity_poly.pdbx_strand_id
1 'polypeptide(L)' 'MNDLDKDNRVDGIEILKALTHTHDPKHGPSQTDDELITMVDAVLKDMDLNGDGYIDYAEYLKKQSL' A
#
# COMPACT_ATOMS: atom_id res chain seq x y z
N MET A 1 12.39 0.04 -3.08
CA MET A 1 11.88 1.38 -2.71
C MET A 1 10.65 1.55 -3.57
N ASN A 2 9.49 1.62 -2.94
CA ASN A 2 8.21 1.39 -3.61
C ASN A 2 7.57 2.63 -4.21
N ASP A 3 8.23 3.78 -4.02
CA ASP A 3 7.97 5.03 -4.72
C ASP A 3 8.48 4.91 -6.18
N LEU A 4 7.55 4.60 -7.09
CA LEU A 4 7.80 4.31 -8.50
C LEU A 4 7.93 5.57 -9.33
N ASP A 5 7.12 6.58 -9.04
CA ASP A 5 7.07 7.83 -9.80
C ASP A 5 7.91 8.96 -9.16
N LYS A 6 8.44 8.73 -7.95
CA LYS A 6 9.34 9.62 -7.20
C LYS A 6 8.67 10.88 -6.72
N ASP A 7 7.37 10.82 -6.43
CA ASP A 7 6.61 11.94 -5.88
C ASP A 7 6.75 12.08 -4.35
N ASN A 8 7.44 11.13 -3.70
CA ASN A 8 7.61 11.00 -2.24
C ASN A 8 6.32 10.71 -1.47
N ARG A 9 5.30 10.19 -2.15
CA ARG A 9 4.06 9.69 -1.58
C ARG A 9 3.96 8.20 -1.88
N VAL A 10 2.91 7.56 -1.37
CA VAL A 10 2.60 6.17 -1.68
C VAL A 10 1.15 6.07 -2.12
N ASP A 11 0.91 5.61 -3.35
CA ASP A 11 -0.42 5.38 -3.90
C ASP A 11 -0.88 3.91 -3.82
N GLY A 12 -2.14 3.65 -4.19
CA GLY A 12 -2.72 2.30 -4.19
C GLY A 12 -2.00 1.28 -5.08
N ILE A 13 -1.42 1.71 -6.20
CA ILE A 13 -0.67 0.84 -7.13
C ILE A 13 0.68 0.47 -6.52
N GLU A 14 1.32 1.40 -5.82
CA GLU A 14 2.58 1.18 -5.12
C GLU A 14 2.41 0.27 -3.90
N ILE A 15 1.29 0.39 -3.19
CA ILE A 15 0.87 -0.56 -2.14
C ILE A 15 0.65 -1.95 -2.75
N LEU A 16 -0.12 -2.04 -3.83
CA LEU A 16 -0.38 -3.29 -4.54
C LEU A 16 0.93 -3.98 -4.98
N LYS A 17 1.86 -3.19 -5.51
CA LYS A 17 3.19 -3.69 -5.89
C LYS A 17 4.00 -4.12 -4.68
N ALA A 18 3.88 -3.44 -3.52
CA ALA A 18 4.51 -3.88 -2.28
C ALA A 18 4.03 -5.25 -1.83
N LEU A 19 2.71 -5.47 -1.87
CA LEU A 19 2.05 -6.70 -1.46
C LEU A 19 2.43 -7.88 -2.38
N THR A 20 2.57 -7.63 -3.67
CA THR A 20 2.91 -8.65 -4.67
C THR A 20 4.42 -8.92 -4.78
N HIS A 21 5.28 -7.94 -4.46
CA HIS A 21 6.74 -8.08 -4.56
C HIS A 21 7.36 -9.00 -3.49
N THR A 22 6.64 -9.30 -2.42
CA THR A 22 7.05 -10.28 -1.38
C THR A 22 6.57 -11.69 -1.67
N HIS A 23 5.69 -11.88 -2.66
CA HIS A 23 5.17 -13.20 -3.03
C HIS A 23 6.12 -13.91 -4.00
N ASP A 24 6.92 -14.83 -3.47
CA ASP A 24 7.63 -15.83 -4.26
C ASP A 24 6.58 -16.74 -4.92
N PRO A 25 6.54 -16.89 -6.27
CA PRO A 25 5.51 -17.68 -6.98
C PRO A 25 5.52 -19.18 -6.64
N LYS A 26 6.34 -19.62 -5.68
CA LYS A 26 6.55 -21.00 -5.26
C LYS A 26 5.75 -21.41 -4.01
N HIS A 27 5.08 -20.50 -3.31
CA HIS A 27 4.41 -20.81 -2.04
C HIS A 27 2.96 -20.32 -2.00
N GLY A 28 2.00 -21.20 -2.33
CA GLY A 28 0.58 -21.01 -2.05
C GLY A 28 -0.27 -20.49 -3.23
N PRO A 29 -1.61 -20.52 -3.10
CA PRO A 29 -2.50 -19.95 -4.09
C PRO A 29 -2.19 -18.46 -4.26
N SER A 30 -1.97 -18.04 -5.50
CA SER A 30 -1.83 -16.63 -5.85
C SER A 30 -3.08 -15.90 -5.35
N GLN A 31 -2.88 -14.83 -4.57
CA GLN A 31 -3.98 -13.98 -4.11
C GLN A 31 -4.77 -13.47 -5.32
N THR A 32 -6.09 -13.39 -5.20
CA THR A 32 -6.92 -12.83 -6.27
C THR A 32 -6.80 -11.31 -6.29
N ASP A 33 -7.10 -10.71 -7.44
CA ASP A 33 -7.14 -9.25 -7.58
C ASP A 33 -8.09 -8.62 -6.53
N ASP A 34 -9.23 -9.25 -6.24
CA ASP A 34 -10.18 -8.77 -5.22
C ASP A 34 -9.60 -8.77 -3.80
N GLU A 35 -8.83 -9.80 -3.44
CA GLU A 35 -8.14 -9.86 -2.14
C GLU A 35 -7.07 -8.77 -2.04
N LEU A 36 -6.33 -8.56 -3.12
CA LEU A 36 -5.31 -7.52 -3.19
C LEU A 36 -5.92 -6.12 -3.10
N ILE A 37 -7.02 -5.87 -3.80
CA ILE A 37 -7.78 -4.61 -3.72
C ILE A 37 -8.26 -4.38 -2.28
N THR A 38 -8.80 -5.42 -1.64
CA THR A 38 -9.26 -5.33 -0.24
C THR A 38 -8.11 -4.97 0.71
N MET A 39 -6.90 -5.48 0.47
CA MET A 39 -5.72 -5.13 1.25
C MET A 39 -5.28 -3.68 1.01
N VAL A 40 -5.30 -3.21 -0.24
CA VAL A 40 -5.01 -1.81 -0.59
C VAL A 40 -6.00 -0.87 0.10
N ASP A 41 -7.30 -1.17 0.00
CA ASP A 41 -8.37 -0.39 0.64
C ASP A 41 -8.19 -0.33 2.16
N ALA A 42 -7.79 -1.45 2.78
CA ALA A 42 -7.55 -1.50 4.22
C ALA A 42 -6.36 -0.61 4.64
N VAL A 43 -5.28 -0.59 3.85
CA VAL A 43 -4.11 0.25 4.11
C VAL A 43 -4.46 1.73 3.95
N LEU A 44 -5.10 2.11 2.84
CA LEU A 44 -5.52 3.49 2.60
C LEU A 44 -6.50 3.96 3.68
N LYS A 45 -7.51 3.16 4.03
CA LYS A 45 -8.46 3.51 5.09
C LYS A 45 -7.80 3.77 6.44
N ASP A 46 -6.71 3.07 6.75
CA ASP A 46 -5.99 3.31 7.99
C ASP A 46 -5.10 4.55 7.88
N MET A 47 -4.30 4.67 6.82
CA MET A 47 -3.18 5.59 6.74
C MET A 47 -3.46 6.91 5.99
N ASP A 48 -4.33 6.90 4.98
CA ASP A 48 -4.76 8.11 4.26
C ASP A 48 -5.78 8.87 5.12
N LEU A 49 -5.28 9.85 5.89
CA LEU A 49 -6.08 10.59 6.86
C LEU A 49 -6.87 11.72 6.22
N ASN A 50 -6.44 12.18 5.04
CA ASN A 50 -7.02 13.32 4.36
C ASN A 50 -7.95 12.91 3.20
N GLY A 51 -7.90 11.66 2.76
CA GLY A 51 -8.76 11.06 1.74
C GLY A 51 -8.38 11.43 0.30
N ASP A 52 -7.12 11.82 0.04
CA ASP A 52 -6.64 12.19 -1.30
C ASP A 52 -6.16 10.99 -2.13
N GLY A 53 -6.15 9.79 -1.55
CA GLY A 53 -5.72 8.55 -2.19
C GLY A 53 -4.22 8.30 -2.13
N TYR A 54 -3.47 9.12 -1.39
CA TYR A 54 -2.04 8.98 -1.16
C TYR A 54 -1.75 8.86 0.33
N ILE A 55 -0.61 8.27 0.66
CA ILE A 55 -0.04 8.31 2.00
C ILE A 55 1.22 9.15 1.93
N ASP A 56 1.18 10.32 2.56
CA ASP A 56 2.35 11.18 2.69
C ASP A 56 3.21 10.82 3.92
N TYR A 57 4.40 11.44 4.00
CA TYR A 57 5.32 11.20 5.10
C TYR A 57 4.76 11.62 6.48
N ALA A 58 3.94 12.68 6.54
CA ALA A 58 3.35 13.14 7.79
C ALA A 58 2.26 12.18 8.28
N GLU A 59 1.47 11.63 7.38
CA GLU A 59 0.47 10.59 7.62
C GLU A 59 1.12 9.29 8.09
N TYR A 60 2.18 8.86 7.41
CA TYR A 60 2.99 7.71 7.80
C TYR A 60 3.52 7.85 9.23
N LEU A 61 4.13 9.01 9.56
CA LEU A 61 4.68 9.26 10.89
C LEU A 61 3.61 9.28 11.98
N LYS A 62 2.46 9.91 11.71
CA LYS A 62 1.35 9.94 12.67
C LYS A 62 0.92 8.53 13.05
N LYS A 63 0.86 7.61 12.08
CA LYS A 63 0.52 6.22 12.32
C LYS A 63 1.61 5.41 13.01
N GLN A 64 2.88 5.65 12.71
CA GLN A 64 3.98 4.97 13.41
C GLN A 64 4.16 5.44 14.85
N SER A 65 3.67 6.64 15.18
CA SER A 65 3.75 7.24 16.51
C SER A 65 2.62 6.84 17.48
N LEU A 66 1.64 6.06 17.00
CA LEU A 66 0.53 5.48 17.77
C LEU A 66 0.87 4.04 18.19
#